data_AF-A0A8I1TP83-F1
#
_entry.id   AF-A0A8I1TP83-F1
#
_cell.length_a   1.000
_cell.length_b   1.000
_cell.length_c   1.000
_cell.angle_alpha   90.00
_cell.angle_beta   90.00
_cell.angle_gamma   90.00
#
_symmetry.space_group_name_H-M   'P 1'
#
loop_
_entity.id
_entity.type
_entity.pdbx_description
1 polymer ?
#
loop_
_entity_poly.entity_id
_entity_poly.type
_entity_poly.pdbx_seq_one_letter_code
_entity_poly.pdbx_strand_id
1 'polypeptide(L)' 'MPLLTPDLRDQLLANGRQSGRDHVPVVKFFNPVGVGTWLATELDADNDTCFGLC' A
#
# COMPACT_ATOMS: atom_id res chain seq x y z
N MET A 1 -2.67 -16.21 5.90
CA MET A 1 -2.47 -15.89 4.48
C MET A 1 -2.11 -14.41 4.41
N PRO A 2 -0.96 -14.03 3.83
CA PRO A 2 -0.54 -12.62 3.79
C PRO A 2 -1.47 -11.79 2.90
N LEU A 3 -1.72 -10.53 3.27
CA LEU A 3 -2.57 -9.59 2.52
C LEU A 3 -1.92 -9.09 1.21
N LEU A 4 -0.59 -9.19 1.12
CA LEU A 4 0.21 -8.78 -0.02
C LEU A 4 0.95 -9.99 -0.59
N THR A 5 1.01 -10.08 -1.91
CA THR A 5 2.00 -10.94 -2.57
C THR A 5 3.40 -10.31 -2.40
N PRO A 6 4.48 -11.11 -2.51
CA PRO A 6 5.85 -10.58 -2.47
C PRO A 6 6.06 -9.42 -3.45
N ASP A 7 5.58 -9.55 -4.69
CA ASP A 7 5.74 -8.52 -5.73
C ASP A 7 5.08 -7.19 -5.36
N LEU A 8 3.86 -7.23 -4.80
CA LEU A 8 3.15 -6.03 -4.34
C LEU A 8 3.90 -5.37 -3.17
N ARG A 9 4.43 -6.18 -2.26
CA ARG A 9 5.22 -5.70 -1.11
C ARG A 9 6.49 -4.99 -1.58
N ASP A 10 7.22 -5.61 -2.50
CA ASP A 10 8.47 -5.06 -3.02
C ASP A 10 8.24 -3.74 -3.76
N GLN A 11 7.15 -3.64 -4.54
CA GLN A 11 6.77 -2.40 -5.21
C GLN A 11 6.38 -1.30 -4.22
N LEU A 12 5.58 -1.62 -3.20
CA LEU A 12 5.21 -0.66 -2.15
C LEU A 12 6.44 -0.14 -1.37
N LEU A 13 7.40 -1.03 -1.05
CA LEU A 13 8.66 -0.66 -0.40
C LEU A 13 9.55 0.21 -1.31
N ALA A 14 9.57 -0.07 -2.62
CA ALA A 14 10.29 0.76 -3.58
C ALA A 14 9.71 2.19 -3.63
N ASN A 15 8.37 2.31 -3.59
CA ASN A 15 7.70 3.60 -3.52
C ASN A 15 7.96 4.32 -2.19
N GLY A 16 7.95 3.60 -1.06
CA GLY A 16 8.25 4.17 0.27
C GLY A 16 9.67 4.75 0.39
N ARG A 17 10.65 4.16 -0.29
CA ARG A 17 12.02 4.73 -0.42
C ARG A 17 12.06 6.05 -1.21
N GLN A 18 11.02 6.35 -1.98
CA GLN A 18 10.83 7.57 -2.74
C GLN A 18 9.57 8.30 -2.27
N SER A 19 9.40 8.42 -0.95
CA SER A 19 8.22 9.03 -0.33
C SER A 19 7.98 10.48 -0.80
N GLY A 20 6.71 10.88 -0.76
CA GLY A 20 6.29 12.23 -1.16
C GLY A 20 6.21 12.46 -2.68
N ARG A 21 6.24 11.39 -3.47
CA ARG A 21 5.96 11.43 -4.91
C ARG A 21 4.53 11.02 -5.21
N ASP A 22 4.03 11.42 -6.37
CA ASP A 22 2.71 11.03 -6.87
C ASP A 22 2.78 9.63 -7.51
N HIS A 23 2.70 8.60 -6.65
CA HIS A 23 2.77 7.20 -7.07
C HIS A 23 1.40 6.68 -7.52
N VAL A 24 1.39 5.83 -8.55
CA VAL A 24 0.19 5.09 -8.94
C VAL A 24 -0.16 4.06 -7.86
N PRO A 25 -1.44 3.91 -7.45
CA PRO A 25 -1.85 2.89 -6.50
C PRO A 25 -1.42 1.49 -6.91
N VAL A 26 -0.80 0.77 -5.96
CA VAL A 26 -0.28 -0.59 -6.17
C VAL A 26 -1.32 -1.64 -5.79
N VAL A 27 -2.10 -1.38 -4.74
CA VAL A 27 -3.13 -2.31 -4.27
C VAL A 27 -4.35 -1.56 -3.74
N LYS A 28 -5.53 -2.16 -3.96
CA LYS A 28 -6.82 -1.68 -3.43
C LYS A 28 -7.30 -2.60 -2.32
N PHE A 29 -7.40 -2.08 -1.11
CA PHE A 29 -8.00 -2.78 0.02
C PHE A 29 -9.48 -2.43 0.17
N PHE A 30 -10.25 -3.39 0.66
CA PHE A 30 -11.67 -3.24 0.94
C PHE A 30 -11.91 -3.42 2.44
N ASN A 31 -12.72 -2.55 3.04
CA ASN A 31 -13.17 -2.73 4.41
C ASN A 31 -14.14 -3.93 4.48
N PRO A 32 -13.84 -4.99 5.24
CA PRO A 32 -14.69 -6.19 5.29
C PRO A 32 -16.05 -5.95 5.96
N VAL A 33 -16.25 -4.80 6.64
CA VAL A 33 -17.48 -4.48 7.38
C VAL A 33 -18.16 -3.20 6.88
N GLY A 34 -17.78 -2.66 5.72
CA GLY A 34 -18.38 -1.43 5.19
C GLY A 34 -17.96 -1.11 3.76
N VAL A 35 -18.40 0.05 3.24
CA VAL A 35 -18.15 0.47 1.84
C VAL A 35 -16.78 1.12 1.62
N GLY A 36 -15.94 1.19 2.67
CA GLY A 36 -14.63 1.83 2.62
C GLY A 36 -13.67 1.13 1.68
N THR A 37 -12.97 1.93 0.87
CA THR A 37 -11.88 1.51 0.00
C THR A 37 -10.62 2.23 0.43
N TRP A 38 -9.46 1.58 0.29
CA TRP A 38 -8.18 2.25 0.43
C TRP A 38 -7.25 1.89 -0.73
N LEU A 39 -6.67 2.90 -1.37
CA LEU A 39 -5.74 2.79 -2.49
C LEU A 39 -4.32 3.01 -1.96
N ALA A 40 -3.61 1.92 -1.66
CA ALA A 40 -2.27 1.99 -1.09
C ALA A 40 -1.20 2.21 -2.17
N THR A 41 -0.27 3.11 -1.88
CA THR A 41 0.78 3.58 -2.77
C THR A 41 2.18 3.28 -2.24
N GLU A 42 2.38 3.28 -0.93
CA GLU A 42 3.68 3.03 -0.30
C GLU A 42 3.59 2.11 0.92
N LEU A 43 4.72 1.46 1.23
CA LEU A 43 4.99 0.78 2.49
C LEU A 43 6.29 1.32 3.07
N ASP A 44 6.26 1.73 4.34
CA ASP A 44 7.43 2.25 5.04
C ASP A 44 8.49 1.16 5.28
N ALA A 45 9.71 1.58 5.59
CA ALA A 45 10.83 0.71 5.89
C ALA A 45 10.63 -0.14 7.15
N ASP A 46 9.68 0.23 8.03
CA ASP A 46 9.23 -0.59 9.17
C ASP A 46 8.49 -1.87 8.73
N ASN A 47 8.16 -1.95 7.44
CA ASN A 47 7.53 -3.08 6.79
C ASN A 47 6.10 -3.38 7.28
N ASP A 48 5.44 -2.38 7.88
CA ASP A 48 4.09 -2.47 8.45
C ASP A 48 3.22 -1.26 8.09
N THR A 49 3.76 -0.04 8.12
CA THR A 49 3.00 1.19 7.88
C THR A 49 2.79 1.43 6.38
N CYS A 50 1.53 1.38 5.92
CA CYS A 50 1.16 1.69 4.54
C CYS A 50 0.59 3.13 4.42
N PHE A 51 0.81 3.76 3.26
CA PHE A 51 0.26 5.09 2.92
C PHE A 51 -0.60 5.01 1.65
N GLY A 52 -1.54 5.95 1.49
CA GLY A 52 -2.45 5.97 0.35
C GLY A 52 -3.71 6.81 0.55
N LEU A 53 -4.65 6.71 -0.40
CA LEU A 53 -5.90 7.48 -0.42
C LEU A 53 -7.10 6.65 0.01
N CYS A 54 -7.99 7.23 0.82
CA CYS A 54 -9.24 6.62 1.32
C CYS A 54 -10.51 7.19 0.67
#